data_AF-A0A922MMB7-F1
#
_entry.id   AF-A0A922MMB7-F1
#
_cell.length_a   1.000
_cell.length_b   1.000
_cell.length_c   1.000
_cell.angle_alpha   90.00
_cell.angle_beta   90.00
_cell.angle_gamma   90.00
#
_symmetry.space_group_name_H-M   'P 1'
#
loop_
_entity.id
_entity.type
_entity.pdbx_description
1 polymer ?
#
loop_
_entity_poly.entity_id
_entity_poly.type
_entity_poly.pdbx_seq_one_letter_code
_entity_poly.pdbx_strand_id
1 'polypeptide(L)'
;MGETEEATIVNIIRTALKNDKKKFFKFVTVNPEDVTPFTKEEALRTFIDLDLNKEQYGKLRMCLADKHCSVFPSYPSLAEAKKMCYPPDSSITITNISAKVNLQDLLDHTVL
;
A
#
# COMPACT_ATOMS: atom_id res chain seq x y z
N MET A 1 50.03 1.20 -5.29
CA MET A 1 49.67 -0.11 -4.71
C MET A 1 48.15 -0.34 -4.64
N GLY A 2 47.30 0.37 -5.41
CA GLY A 2 45.83 0.23 -5.34
C GLY A 2 45.18 -0.46 -6.55
N GLU A 3 45.84 -0.48 -7.71
CA GLU A 3 45.24 -1.00 -8.96
C GLU A 3 45.09 -2.52 -8.98
N THR A 4 45.87 -3.25 -8.17
CA THR A 4 45.87 -4.71 -8.15
C THR A 4 44.70 -5.30 -7.36
N GLU A 5 44.20 -4.59 -6.35
CA GLU A 5 43.08 -5.06 -5.52
C GLU A 5 41.76 -4.90 -6.26
N GLU A 6 41.55 -3.76 -6.92
CA GLU A 6 40.35 -3.50 -7.73
C GLU A 6 40.24 -4.47 -8.91
N ALA A 7 41.37 -4.73 -9.60
CA ALA A 7 41.41 -5.72 -10.69
C ALA A 7 41.08 -7.14 -10.21
N THR A 8 41.47 -7.47 -8.98
CA THR A 8 41.17 -8.77 -8.36
C THR A 8 39.69 -8.91 -8.04
N ILE A 9 39.07 -7.87 -7.47
CA ILE A 9 37.63 -7.84 -7.16
C ILE A 9 36.79 -7.99 -8.44
N VAL A 10 37.14 -7.26 -9.50
CA VAL A 10 36.40 -7.32 -10.77
C VAL A 10 36.51 -8.70 -11.44
N ASN A 11 37.66 -9.36 -11.31
CA ASN A 11 37.84 -10.72 -11.85
C ASN A 11 37.12 -11.80 -11.03
N ILE A 12 37.03 -11.64 -9.71
CA ILE A 12 36.22 -12.52 -8.86
C ILE A 12 34.73 -12.41 -9.24
N ILE A 13 34.24 -11.18 -9.45
CA ILE A 13 32.85 -10.94 -9.90
C ILE A 13 32.61 -11.55 -11.28
N ARG A 14 33.49 -11.34 -12.27
CA ARG A 14 33.33 -11.95 -13.61
C ARG A 14 33.36 -13.47 -13.59
N THR A 15 34.21 -14.06 -12.75
CA THR A 15 34.34 -15.51 -12.63
C THR A 15 33.11 -16.12 -11.97
N ALA A 16 32.56 -15.47 -10.94
CA ALA A 16 31.31 -15.86 -10.30
C ALA A 16 30.11 -15.75 -11.25
N LEU A 17 30.05 -14.69 -12.08
CA LEU A 17 28.98 -14.51 -13.08
C LEU A 17 29.04 -15.54 -14.22
N LYS A 18 30.23 -16.06 -14.56
CA LYS A 18 30.39 -17.07 -15.61
C LYS A 18 30.00 -18.49 -15.20
N ASN A 19 30.08 -18.83 -13.91
CA ASN A 19 30.01 -20.23 -13.48
C ASN A 19 28.67 -20.74 -12.97
N ASP A 20 27.66 -19.89 -12.70
CA ASP A 20 26.39 -20.40 -12.16
C ASP A 20 25.15 -19.91 -12.92
N LYS A 21 24.75 -20.70 -13.93
CA LYS A 21 23.37 -20.68 -14.44
C LYS A 21 22.36 -21.29 -13.45
N LYS A 22 22.78 -21.75 -12.27
CA LYS A 22 21.91 -22.38 -11.29
C LYS A 22 22.43 -22.10 -9.87
N LYS A 23 21.72 -21.24 -9.13
CA LYS A 23 21.77 -21.08 -7.66
C LYS A 23 22.62 -19.93 -7.07
N PHE A 24 22.92 -18.87 -7.82
CA PHE A 24 23.25 -17.60 -7.18
C PHE A 24 21.94 -16.89 -6.82
N PHE A 25 21.82 -16.43 -5.57
CA PHE A 25 20.69 -15.70 -4.99
C PHE A 25 19.80 -15.04 -6.05
N LYS A 26 18.50 -15.35 -6.06
CA LYS A 26 17.50 -14.40 -6.58
C LYS A 26 17.62 -13.15 -5.71
N PHE A 27 18.58 -12.29 -5.99
CA PHE A 27 18.37 -10.86 -5.85
C PHE A 27 17.18 -10.61 -6.74
N VAL A 28 16.00 -10.58 -6.12
CA VAL A 28 14.81 -10.10 -6.78
C VAL A 28 15.14 -8.64 -7.03
N THR A 29 15.67 -8.36 -8.21
CA THR A 29 15.61 -7.03 -8.80
C THR A 29 14.11 -6.82 -9.00
N VAL A 30 13.43 -6.31 -7.96
CA VAL A 30 12.05 -5.86 -8.09
C VAL A 30 12.15 -4.72 -9.07
N ASN A 31 11.71 -4.93 -10.31
CA ASN A 31 11.67 -3.84 -11.26
C ASN A 31 10.62 -2.85 -10.72
N PRO A 32 10.81 -1.53 -10.87
CA PRO A 32 9.81 -0.55 -10.43
C PRO A 32 8.43 -0.77 -11.09
N GLU A 33 8.38 -1.54 -12.18
CA GLU A 33 7.20 -1.96 -12.92
C GLU A 33 6.42 -3.10 -12.24
N ASP A 34 7.05 -3.85 -11.33
CA ASP A 34 6.46 -4.97 -10.60
C ASP A 34 5.73 -4.53 -9.31
N VAL A 35 5.74 -3.22 -9.01
CA VAL A 35 5.08 -2.65 -7.83
C VAL A 35 3.60 -2.47 -8.12
N THR A 36 2.77 -3.38 -7.62
CA THR A 36 1.31 -3.25 -7.68
C THR A 36 0.83 -2.22 -6.65
N PRO A 37 0.20 -1.11 -7.07
CA PRO A 37 -0.39 -0.15 -6.14
C PRO A 37 -1.53 -0.79 -5.35
N PHE A 38 -1.77 -0.29 -4.14
CA PHE A 38 -2.92 -0.69 -3.34
C PHE A 38 -4.22 -0.25 -4.02
N THR A 39 -5.19 -1.14 -4.05
CA THR A 39 -6.58 -0.78 -4.35
C THR A 39 -7.13 0.12 -3.24
N LYS A 40 -8.25 0.83 -3.51
CA LYS A 40 -8.87 1.72 -2.51
C LYS A 40 -9.39 0.92 -1.30
N GLU A 41 -9.83 -0.32 -1.53
CA GLU A 41 -10.30 -1.25 -0.50
C GLU A 41 -9.15 -1.75 0.38
N GLU A 42 -8.03 -2.20 -0.21
CA GLU A 42 -6.87 -2.64 0.55
C GLU A 42 -6.24 -1.49 1.35
N ALA A 43 -6.16 -0.31 0.74
CA ALA A 43 -5.68 0.89 1.43
C ALA A 43 -6.60 1.30 2.59
N LEU A 44 -7.92 1.19 2.43
CA LEU A 44 -8.89 1.43 3.49
C LEU A 44 -8.75 0.40 4.62
N ARG A 45 -8.55 -0.88 4.28
CA ARG A 45 -8.26 -1.93 5.26
C ARG A 45 -7.01 -1.57 6.08
N THR A 46 -5.89 -1.25 5.42
CA THR A 46 -4.66 -0.85 6.13
C THR A 46 -4.87 0.41 6.99
N PHE A 47 -5.66 1.37 6.52
CA PHE A 47 -6.01 2.56 7.29
C PHE A 47 -6.74 2.23 8.60
N ILE A 48 -7.65 1.25 8.58
CA ILE A 48 -8.40 0.79 9.75
C ILE A 48 -7.54 -0.11 10.64
N ASP A 49 -6.84 -1.09 10.08
CA ASP A 49 -6.02 -2.05 10.79
C ASP A 49 -4.89 -1.37 11.60
N LEU A 50 -4.39 -0.24 11.11
CA LEU A 50 -3.35 0.57 11.75
C LEU A 50 -3.90 1.75 12.57
N ASP A 51 -5.22 1.88 12.68
CA ASP A 51 -5.92 2.98 13.38
C ASP A 51 -5.36 4.38 13.01
N LEU A 52 -5.17 4.60 11.71
CA LEU A 52 -4.59 5.84 11.21
C LEU A 52 -5.61 6.96 11.22
N ASN A 53 -5.16 8.18 11.55
CA ASN A 53 -5.88 9.39 11.24
C ASN A 53 -5.53 9.91 9.82
N LYS A 54 -6.31 10.89 9.33
CA LYS A 54 -6.13 11.48 7.99
C LYS A 54 -4.73 12.08 7.79
N GLU A 55 -4.18 12.73 8.80
CA GLU A 55 -2.87 13.38 8.74
C GLU A 55 -1.74 12.34 8.69
N GLN A 56 -1.82 11.30 9.52
CA GLN A 56 -0.87 10.18 9.55
C GLN A 56 -0.87 9.43 8.22
N TYR A 57 -2.05 9.15 7.64
CA TYR A 57 -2.16 8.56 6.31
C TYR A 57 -1.53 9.45 5.23
N GLY A 58 -1.77 10.76 5.29
CA GLY A 58 -1.14 11.73 4.40
C GLY A 58 0.39 11.71 4.50
N LYS A 59 0.93 11.73 5.72
CA LYS A 59 2.37 11.63 5.98
C LYS A 59 2.96 10.32 5.49
N LEU A 60 2.31 9.18 5.75
CA LEU A 60 2.74 7.87 5.26
C LEU A 60 2.87 7.88 3.72
N ARG A 61 1.84 8.39 3.04
CA ARG A 61 1.85 8.51 1.58
C ARG A 61 2.95 9.44 1.07
N MET A 62 3.19 10.57 1.73
CA MET A 62 4.27 11.49 1.37
C MET A 62 5.65 10.85 1.56
N CYS A 63 5.91 10.23 2.71
CA CYS A 63 7.18 9.55 2.99
C CYS A 63 7.51 8.47 1.96
N LEU A 64 6.48 7.78 1.43
CA LEU A 64 6.66 6.78 0.38
C LEU A 64 6.85 7.43 -1.00
N ALA A 65 6.12 8.51 -1.30
CA ALA A 65 6.31 9.27 -2.52
C ALA A 65 7.73 9.88 -2.63
N ASP A 66 8.29 10.38 -1.53
CA ASP A 66 9.67 10.90 -1.45
C ASP A 66 10.72 9.82 -1.75
N LYS A 67 10.37 8.54 -1.52
CA LYS A 67 11.18 7.37 -1.88
C LYS A 67 10.83 6.80 -3.25
N HIS A 68 10.16 7.58 -4.11
CA HIS A 68 9.67 7.17 -5.43
C HIS A 68 8.72 5.95 -5.42
N CYS A 69 8.03 5.73 -4.30
CA CYS A 69 7.11 4.61 -4.10
C CYS A 69 5.68 5.14 -3.90
N SER A 70 4.94 5.37 -4.98
CA SER A 70 3.55 5.86 -4.91
C SER A 70 2.54 4.71 -4.89
N VAL A 71 2.56 3.90 -3.83
CA VAL A 71 1.73 2.69 -3.72
C VAL A 71 0.34 2.95 -3.14
N PHE A 72 0.19 3.96 -2.28
CA PHE A 72 -1.09 4.24 -1.63
C PHE A 72 -1.94 5.25 -2.42
N PRO A 73 -3.24 4.97 -2.60
CA PRO A 73 -4.15 5.90 -3.26
C PRO A 73 -4.35 7.20 -2.45
N SER A 74 -4.99 8.18 -3.07
CA SER A 74 -5.27 9.46 -2.44
C SER A 74 -6.37 9.33 -1.37
N TYR A 75 -6.37 10.23 -0.38
CA TYR A 75 -7.42 10.23 0.66
C TYR A 75 -8.86 10.35 0.11
N PRO A 76 -9.15 11.16 -0.95
CA PRO A 76 -10.47 11.16 -1.57
C PRO A 76 -10.92 9.77 -2.04
N SER A 77 -10.01 8.97 -2.60
CA SER A 77 -10.30 7.60 -3.03
C SER A 77 -10.66 6.69 -1.85
N LEU A 78 -9.99 6.88 -0.69
CA LEU A 78 -10.36 6.19 0.56
C LEU A 78 -11.71 6.67 1.07
N ALA A 79 -12.02 7.96 0.96
CA ALA A 79 -13.30 8.49 1.39
C ALA A 79 -14.46 7.94 0.55
N GLU A 80 -14.26 7.72 -0.75
CA GLU A 80 -15.21 6.99 -1.60
C GLU A 80 -15.39 5.55 -1.11
N ALA A 81 -14.30 4.82 -0.86
CA ALA A 81 -14.38 3.46 -0.32
C ALA A 81 -15.13 3.41 1.02
N LYS A 82 -14.91 4.38 1.93
CA LYS A 82 -15.66 4.51 3.19
C LYS A 82 -17.16 4.69 2.95
N LYS A 83 -17.53 5.56 2.00
CA LYS A 83 -18.93 5.82 1.66
C LYS A 83 -19.63 4.59 1.10
N MET A 84 -18.94 3.77 0.31
CA MET A 84 -19.50 2.51 -0.20
C MET A 84 -19.84 1.52 0.93
N CYS A 85 -19.12 1.60 2.06
CA CYS A 85 -19.37 0.79 3.25
C CYS A 85 -20.45 1.35 4.18
N TYR A 86 -21.03 2.53 3.89
CA TYR A 86 -22.12 3.07 4.69
C TYR A 86 -23.48 2.71 4.10
N PRO A 87 -24.51 2.48 4.94
CA PRO A 87 -25.87 2.36 4.45
C PRO A 87 -26.32 3.68 3.79
N PRO A 88 -27.39 3.67 2.99
CA PRO A 88 -27.87 4.86 2.28
C PRO A 88 -28.04 6.07 3.22
N ASP A 89 -27.68 7.27 2.75
CA ASP A 89 -27.78 8.50 3.56
C ASP A 89 -29.21 8.74 4.08
N SER A 90 -30.24 8.31 3.34
CA SER A 90 -31.65 8.38 3.76
C SER A 90 -31.98 7.51 4.98
N SER A 91 -31.20 6.45 5.23
CA SER A 91 -31.36 5.56 6.38
C SER A 91 -30.71 6.11 7.65
N ILE A 92 -29.82 7.11 7.54
CA ILE A 92 -29.03 7.61 8.65
C ILE A 92 -29.64 8.92 9.15
N THR A 93 -30.02 8.98 10.42
CA THR A 93 -30.50 10.20 11.07
C THR A 93 -29.53 10.59 12.17
N ILE A 94 -28.86 11.73 12.00
CA ILE A 94 -27.90 12.27 12.98
C ILE A 94 -28.48 13.57 13.55
N THR A 95 -28.52 13.64 14.87
CA THR A 95 -28.88 14.81 15.67
C THR A 95 -27.72 15.16 16.59
N ASN A 96 -27.72 16.34 17.20
CA ASN A 96 -26.64 16.76 18.10
C ASN A 96 -26.44 15.83 19.32
N ILE A 97 -27.45 15.03 19.67
CA ILE A 97 -27.45 14.17 20.86
C ILE A 97 -27.56 12.68 20.55
N SER A 98 -27.85 12.30 19.31
CA SER A 98 -28.07 10.90 18.95
C SER A 98 -27.87 10.65 17.46
N ALA A 99 -27.45 9.43 17.12
CA ALA A 99 -27.45 8.91 15.77
C ALA A 99 -28.33 7.65 15.74
N LYS A 100 -29.14 7.51 14.69
CA LYS A 100 -30.03 6.36 14.47
C LYS A 100 -29.88 5.89 13.03
N VAL A 101 -30.00 4.60 12.84
CA VAL A 101 -30.04 3.96 11.53
C VAL A 101 -31.23 3.01 11.50
N ASN A 102 -31.91 2.91 10.37
CA ASN A 102 -32.95 1.90 10.17
C ASN A 102 -32.31 0.51 10.19
N LEU A 103 -32.85 -0.39 11.01
CA LEU A 103 -32.30 -1.73 11.17
C LEU A 103 -32.37 -2.53 9.86
N GLN A 104 -33.47 -2.41 9.11
CA GLN A 104 -33.63 -3.16 7.87
C GLN A 104 -32.60 -2.74 6.82
N ASP A 105 -32.44 -1.42 6.61
CA ASP A 105 -31.48 -0.88 5.66
C ASP A 105 -30.02 -1.25 6.01
N LEU A 106 -29.71 -1.36 7.31
CA LEU A 106 -28.41 -1.85 7.77
C LEU A 106 -28.21 -3.34 7.44
N LEU A 107 -29.22 -4.18 7.69
CA LEU A 107 -29.15 -5.60 7.38
C LEU A 107 -29.00 -5.82 5.87
N ASP A 108 -29.81 -5.15 5.06
CA ASP A 108 -29.80 -5.26 3.61
C ASP A 108 -28.43 -4.85 3.02
N HIS A 109 -27.77 -3.85 3.61
CA HIS A 109 -26.42 -3.43 3.21
C HIS A 109 -25.34 -4.48 3.53
N THR A 110 -25.51 -5.25 4.62
CA THR A 110 -24.52 -6.25 5.08
C THR A 110 -24.66 -7.65 4.45
N VAL A 111 -25.80 -7.98 3.85
CA VAL A 111 -26.10 -9.34 3.34
C VAL A 111 -25.42 -9.65 1.99
N LEU A 112 -24.70 -8.70 1.41
CA LEU A 112 -23.91 -8.88 0.19
C LEU A 112 -22.83 -9.98 0.29
#